data_AF-A0A1Q7GJK9-F1
#
_entry.id   AF-A0A1Q7GJK9-F1
#
_cell.length_a   1.000
_cell.length_b   1.000
_cell.length_c   1.000
_cell.angle_alpha   90.00
_cell.angle_beta   90.00
_cell.angle_gamma   90.00
#
_symmetry.space_group_name_H-M   'P 1'
#
loop_
_entity.id
_entity.type
_entity.pdbx_description
1 polymer ?
#
loop_
_entity_poly.entity_id
_entity_poly.type
_entity_poly.pdbx_seq_one_letter_code
_entity_poly.pdbx_strand_id
1 'polypeptide(L)'
;MIETIAASRCRRCGLVVAPPAPYCPWHPVAMTPTTVAGVGEIVSFTTLHSPPEGFRSPLQLALVALEGGARFLCHGAETRSLKIGSRVAIEAVDEVYYFAHLGAVDRARLFWRRAGHAGDRVNAITRSVVKKLWRGGSGGASG
;
A
#
# COMPACT_ATOMS: atom_id res chain seq x y z
N MET A 1 5.10 -10.35 5.30
CA MET A 1 5.83 -9.95 4.07
C MET A 1 4.79 -9.33 3.15
N ILE A 2 5.07 -8.24 2.43
CA ILE A 2 4.06 -7.65 1.54
C ILE A 2 3.96 -8.54 0.30
N GLU A 3 2.77 -9.07 0.03
CA GLU A 3 2.50 -9.92 -1.12
C GLU A 3 2.73 -9.19 -2.44
N THR A 4 3.11 -9.92 -3.49
CA THR A 4 3.24 -9.35 -4.85
C THR A 4 2.11 -9.85 -5.72
N ILE A 5 1.32 -8.92 -6.27
CA ILE A 5 0.15 -9.24 -7.09
C ILE A 5 0.57 -9.22 -8.56
N ALA A 6 0.24 -10.30 -9.27
CA ALA A 6 0.42 -10.40 -10.71
C ALA A 6 -0.47 -9.37 -11.43
N ALA A 7 0.10 -8.68 -12.41
CA ALA A 7 -0.57 -7.64 -13.17
C ALA A 7 -0.08 -7.62 -14.62
N SER A 8 -0.73 -6.80 -15.43
CA SER A 8 -0.34 -6.52 -16.81
C SER A 8 -0.13 -5.01 -16.99
N ARG A 9 0.90 -4.62 -17.76
CA ARG A 9 1.15 -3.23 -18.15
C ARG A 9 0.96 -3.03 -19.65
N CYS A 10 0.24 -1.98 -20.02
CA CYS A 10 0.14 -1.55 -21.41
C CYS A 10 1.42 -0.84 -21.85
N ARG A 11 2.08 -1.32 -22.90
CA ARG A 11 3.29 -0.69 -23.47
C ARG A 11 3.02 0.66 -24.14
N ARG A 12 1.77 0.96 -24.49
CA ARG A 12 1.39 2.20 -25.19
C ARG A 12 1.03 3.34 -24.24
N CYS A 13 0.16 3.10 -23.27
CA CYS A 13 -0.33 4.14 -22.36
C CYS A 13 0.11 3.99 -20.90
N GLY A 14 0.87 2.93 -20.59
CA GLY A 14 1.39 2.70 -19.24
C GLY A 14 0.39 2.16 -18.22
N LEU A 15 -0.90 1.99 -18.59
CA LEU A 15 -1.93 1.42 -17.72
C LEU A 15 -1.47 0.12 -17.08
N VAL A 16 -1.68 -0.01 -15.77
CA VAL A 16 -1.50 -1.27 -15.03
C VAL A 16 -2.86 -1.83 -14.64
N VAL A 17 -3.10 -3.11 -14.92
CA VAL A 17 -4.34 -3.82 -14.60
C VAL A 17 -4.00 -5.07 -13.79
N ALA A 18 -4.76 -5.30 -12.73
CA ALA A 18 -4.76 -6.53 -11.96
C ALA A 18 -6.23 -7.00 -11.81
N PRO A 19 -6.56 -8.29 -11.99
CA PRO A 19 -5.70 -9.38 -12.42
C PRO A 19 -5.07 -9.16 -13.82
N PRO A 20 -4.05 -9.95 -14.22
CA PRO A 20 -3.42 -9.83 -15.53
C PRO A 20 -4.45 -9.93 -16.66
N ALA A 21 -4.38 -8.98 -17.58
CA ALA A 21 -5.19 -8.98 -18.80
C ALA A 21 -4.29 -9.16 -20.04
N PRO A 22 -4.76 -9.86 -21.09
CA PRO A 22 -3.97 -10.06 -22.31
C PRO A 22 -3.92 -8.81 -23.20
N TYR A 23 -4.97 -7.98 -23.17
CA TYR A 23 -5.10 -6.80 -24.03
C TYR A 23 -5.48 -5.54 -23.24
N CYS A 24 -5.00 -4.39 -23.71
CA CYS A 24 -5.33 -3.10 -23.10
C CYS A 24 -6.79 -2.73 -23.37
N PRO A 25 -7.58 -2.32 -22.35
CA PRO A 25 -8.97 -1.90 -22.53
C PRO A 25 -9.16 -0.70 -23.47
N TRP A 26 -8.13 0.16 -23.60
CA TRP A 26 -8.19 1.38 -24.40
C TRP A 26 -7.46 1.33 -25.73
N HIS A 27 -6.67 0.28 -25.98
CA HIS A 27 -5.79 0.22 -27.16
C HIS A 27 -5.68 -1.23 -27.64
N PRO A 28 -5.66 -1.48 -28.96
CA PRO A 28 -5.53 -2.84 -29.52
C PRO A 28 -4.07 -3.33 -29.46
N VAL A 29 -3.52 -3.41 -28.25
CA VAL A 29 -2.13 -3.85 -28.00
C VAL A 29 -2.10 -4.91 -26.92
N ALA A 30 -1.26 -5.92 -27.11
CA ALA A 30 -1.00 -6.94 -26.10
C ALA A 30 -0.28 -6.33 -24.90
N MET A 31 -0.77 -6.62 -23.70
CA MET A 31 -0.14 -6.16 -22.46
C MET A 31 1.06 -7.05 -22.11
N THR A 32 2.01 -6.49 -21.37
CA THR A 32 3.18 -7.22 -20.86
C THR A 32 2.97 -7.59 -19.39
N PRO A 33 3.35 -8.81 -18.97
CA PRO A 33 3.32 -9.18 -17.55
C PRO A 33 4.13 -8.22 -16.69
N THR A 34 3.65 -7.93 -15.49
CA THR A 34 4.32 -7.14 -14.45
C THR A 34 3.82 -7.60 -13.09
N THR A 35 4.42 -7.10 -12.01
CA THR A 35 3.88 -7.25 -10.66
C THR A 35 3.70 -5.90 -10.00
N VAL A 36 2.84 -5.85 -8.99
CA VAL A 36 2.62 -4.69 -8.12
C VAL A 36 2.62 -5.12 -6.67
N ALA A 37 3.01 -4.22 -5.76
CA ALA A 37 2.93 -4.50 -4.33
C ALA A 37 1.45 -4.64 -3.90
N GLY A 38 1.15 -5.67 -3.10
CA GLY A 38 -0.14 -5.92 -2.48
C GLY A 38 -0.44 -4.97 -1.32
N VAL A 39 -0.20 -3.68 -1.51
CA VAL A 39 -0.55 -2.62 -0.55
C VAL A 39 -1.28 -1.53 -1.31
N GLY A 40 -2.32 -1.00 -0.69
CA GLY A 40 -3.14 0.03 -1.31
C GLY A 40 -4.11 0.68 -0.35
N GLU A 41 -5.08 1.38 -0.94
CA GLU A 41 -6.09 2.16 -0.25
C GLU A 41 -7.48 1.73 -0.71
N ILE A 42 -8.41 1.56 0.23
CA ILE A 42 -9.81 1.26 -0.09
C ILE A 42 -10.43 2.47 -0.79
N VAL A 43 -10.86 2.29 -2.04
CA VAL A 43 -11.58 3.33 -2.81
C VAL A 43 -13.09 3.16 -2.75
N SER A 44 -13.57 1.93 -2.59
CA SER A 44 -14.98 1.60 -2.40
C SER A 44 -15.10 0.26 -1.69
N PHE A 45 -16.17 0.03 -0.95
CA PHE A 45 -16.43 -1.24 -0.30
C PHE A 45 -17.93 -1.52 -0.21
N THR A 46 -18.27 -2.78 0.01
CA THR A 46 -19.63 -3.23 0.29
C THR A 46 -19.61 -4.37 1.31
N THR A 47 -20.73 -4.55 1.99
CA THR A 47 -20.95 -5.65 2.92
C THR A 47 -22.09 -6.51 2.39
N LEU A 48 -21.77 -7.74 2.00
CA LEU A 48 -22.74 -8.73 1.55
C LEU A 48 -23.27 -9.50 2.77
N HIS A 49 -24.48 -9.14 3.21
CA HIS A 49 -25.15 -9.76 4.37
C HIS A 49 -25.71 -11.16 4.08
N SER A 50 -25.87 -11.53 2.81
CA SER A 50 -26.31 -12.86 2.40
C SER A 50 -25.39 -13.37 1.27
N PRO A 51 -24.16 -13.81 1.60
CA PRO A 51 -23.25 -14.36 0.62
C PRO A 51 -23.67 -15.78 0.17
N PRO A 52 -23.18 -16.26 -0.98
CA PRO A 52 -23.42 -17.63 -1.42
C PRO A 52 -22.78 -18.65 -0.46
N GLU A 53 -23.18 -19.91 -0.59
CA GLU A 53 -22.62 -21.02 0.18
C GLU A 53 -21.09 -21.09 0.04
N GLY A 54 -20.42 -21.48 1.14
CA GLY A 54 -18.95 -21.49 1.23
C GLY A 54 -18.34 -20.18 1.76
N PHE A 55 -19.10 -19.09 1.83
CA PHE A 55 -18.65 -17.83 2.41
C PHE A 55 -19.34 -17.52 3.74
N ARG A 56 -18.58 -16.97 4.71
CA ARG A 56 -19.15 -16.55 5.99
C ARG A 56 -19.89 -15.22 5.83
N SER A 57 -21.09 -15.15 6.40
CA SER A 57 -21.83 -13.88 6.53
C SER A 57 -21.44 -13.15 7.83
N PRO A 58 -21.32 -11.81 7.81
CA PRO A 58 -21.34 -10.93 6.64
C PRO A 58 -19.99 -10.88 5.91
N LEU A 59 -20.01 -10.95 4.58
CA LEU A 59 -18.80 -10.91 3.76
C LEU A 59 -18.51 -9.48 3.33
N GLN A 60 -17.33 -8.98 3.66
CA GLN A 60 -16.88 -7.66 3.20
C GLN A 60 -16.11 -7.77 1.90
N LEU A 61 -16.39 -6.87 0.97
CA LEU A 61 -15.68 -6.74 -0.29
C LEU A 61 -15.16 -5.31 -0.40
N ALA A 62 -13.92 -5.16 -0.85
CA ALA A 62 -13.32 -3.85 -1.07
C ALA A 62 -12.63 -3.79 -2.43
N LEU A 63 -12.84 -2.67 -3.11
CA LEU A 63 -12.03 -2.26 -4.24
C LEU A 63 -10.85 -1.44 -3.69
N VAL A 64 -9.64 -1.92 -3.94
CA VAL A 64 -8.39 -1.34 -3.43
C VAL A 64 -7.62 -0.73 -4.60
N ALA A 65 -7.22 0.53 -4.48
CA ALA A 65 -6.24 1.14 -5.36
C ALA A 65 -4.84 0.80 -4.86
N LEU A 66 -4.14 -0.06 -5.60
CA LEU A 66 -2.79 -0.50 -5.28
C LEU A 66 -1.78 0.62 -5.56
N GLU A 67 -0.69 0.66 -4.78
CA GLU A 67 0.37 1.66 -5.00
C GLU A 67 1.02 1.55 -6.39
N GLY A 68 0.97 0.35 -7.01
CA GLY A 68 1.42 0.12 -8.37
C GLY A 68 0.47 0.61 -9.48
N GLY A 69 -0.63 1.29 -9.12
CA GLY A 69 -1.57 1.93 -10.05
C GLY A 69 -2.73 1.06 -10.52
N ALA A 70 -2.72 -0.24 -10.22
CA ALA A 70 -3.84 -1.13 -10.51
C ALA A 70 -4.96 -0.98 -9.46
N ARG A 71 -6.18 -1.35 -9.84
CA ARG A 71 -7.30 -1.57 -8.91
C ARG A 71 -7.52 -3.05 -8.75
N PHE A 72 -7.87 -3.48 -7.54
CA PHE A 72 -8.00 -4.89 -7.22
C PHE A 72 -9.17 -5.13 -6.27
N LEU A 73 -9.96 -6.17 -6.51
CA LEU A 73 -11.12 -6.53 -5.70
C LEU A 73 -10.69 -7.61 -4.70
N CYS A 74 -10.99 -7.42 -3.42
CA CYS A 74 -10.56 -8.32 -2.35
C CYS A 74 -11.68 -8.56 -1.33
N HIS A 75 -11.58 -9.70 -0.64
CA HIS A 75 -12.42 -10.08 0.49
C HIS A 75 -11.85 -9.57 1.81
N GLY A 76 -12.70 -9.20 2.76
CA GLY A 76 -12.26 -8.93 4.13
C GLY A 76 -11.94 -10.25 4.83
N ALA A 77 -10.75 -10.36 5.42
CA ALA A 77 -10.39 -11.52 6.26
C ALA A 77 -11.28 -11.62 7.51
N GLU A 78 -11.71 -10.47 8.03
CA GLU A 78 -12.63 -10.36 9.15
C GLU A 78 -13.64 -9.24 8.87
N THR A 79 -14.85 -9.36 9.43
CA THR A 79 -15.82 -8.27 9.40
C THR A 79 -15.39 -7.18 10.38
N ARG A 80 -14.88 -6.06 9.87
CA ARG A 80 -14.53 -4.88 10.69
C ARG A 80 -15.10 -3.60 10.07
N SER A 81 -15.09 -2.50 10.81
CA SER A 81 -15.52 -1.22 10.24
C SER A 81 -14.56 -0.78 9.13
N LEU A 82 -15.01 -0.81 7.87
CA LEU A 82 -14.25 -0.29 6.74
C LEU A 82 -14.50 1.21 6.58
N LYS A 83 -13.45 1.92 6.15
CA LYS A 83 -13.55 3.32 5.73
C LYS A 83 -12.84 3.46 4.39
N ILE A 84 -13.47 4.17 3.47
CA ILE A 84 -12.81 4.67 2.27
C ILE A 84 -11.59 5.48 2.73
N GLY A 85 -10.46 5.28 2.05
CA GLY A 85 -9.18 5.87 2.43
C GLY A 85 -8.33 5.02 3.40
N SER A 86 -8.87 3.90 3.89
CA SER A 86 -8.10 3.00 4.76
C SER A 86 -7.00 2.30 3.98
N ARG A 87 -5.79 2.30 4.56
CA ARG A 87 -4.68 1.49 4.05
C ARG A 87 -4.81 0.03 4.44
N VAL A 88 -4.61 -0.84 3.46
CA VAL A 88 -4.71 -2.29 3.60
C VAL A 88 -3.54 -2.97 2.90
N ALA A 89 -3.19 -4.15 3.39
CA ALA A 89 -2.34 -5.11 2.69
C ALA A 89 -3.22 -6.25 2.16
N ILE A 90 -2.80 -6.85 1.06
CA ILE A 90 -3.48 -7.97 0.43
C ILE A 90 -2.64 -9.22 0.65
N GLU A 91 -3.33 -10.32 0.94
CA GLU A 91 -2.78 -11.65 1.09
C GLU A 91 -3.58 -12.60 0.20
N ALA A 92 -2.88 -13.46 -0.54
CA ALA A 92 -3.51 -14.49 -1.35
C ALA A 92 -3.57 -15.81 -0.54
N VAL A 93 -4.76 -16.39 -0.45
CA VAL A 93 -4.97 -17.73 0.11
C VAL A 93 -5.68 -18.54 -0.96
N ASP A 94 -4.97 -19.52 -1.52
CA ASP A 94 -5.38 -20.26 -2.71
C ASP A 94 -5.73 -19.31 -3.87
N GLU A 95 -6.96 -19.37 -4.38
CA GLU A 95 -7.46 -18.51 -5.47
C GLU A 95 -8.21 -17.26 -4.95
N VAL A 96 -8.21 -17.03 -3.62
CA VAL A 96 -8.97 -15.94 -2.98
C VAL A 96 -8.03 -14.89 -2.39
N TYR A 97 -8.28 -13.64 -2.72
CA TYR A 97 -7.50 -12.51 -2.23
C TYR A 97 -8.19 -11.83 -1.06
N TYR A 98 -7.54 -11.82 0.08
CA TYR A 98 -8.00 -11.18 1.29
C TYR A 98 -7.27 -9.86 1.52
N PHE A 99 -7.94 -8.88 2.11
CA PHE A 99 -7.29 -7.68 2.62
C PHE A 99 -7.30 -7.68 4.15
N ALA A 100 -6.20 -7.21 4.73
CA ALA A 100 -6.03 -6.99 6.15
C ALA A 100 -5.69 -5.53 6.43
N HIS A 101 -6.22 -4.99 7.53
CA HIS A 101 -5.87 -3.65 7.97
C HIS A 101 -4.40 -3.61 8.41
N LEU A 102 -3.65 -2.64 7.89
CA LEU A 102 -2.31 -2.36 8.38
C LEU A 102 -2.40 -1.72 9.77
N GLY A 103 -1.71 -2.29 10.74
CA GLY A 103 -1.61 -1.74 12.10
C GLY A 103 -0.96 -0.35 12.11
N ALA A 104 -1.12 0.39 13.21
CA ALA A 104 -0.61 1.77 13.31
C ALA A 104 0.91 1.86 13.05
N VAL A 105 1.67 0.87 13.51
CA VAL A 105 3.12 0.77 13.31
C VAL A 105 3.48 0.49 11.84
N ASP A 106 2.75 -0.41 11.18
CA ASP A 106 2.99 -0.71 9.76
C ASP A 106 2.63 0.48 8.86
N ARG A 107 1.58 1.22 9.21
CA ARG A 107 1.23 2.50 8.57
C ARG A 107 2.36 3.52 8.72
N ALA A 108 2.97 3.66 9.91
CA ALA A 108 4.09 4.57 10.13
C ALA A 108 5.33 4.17 9.31
N ARG A 109 5.66 2.87 9.26
CA ARG A 109 6.78 2.34 8.45
C ARG A 109 6.58 2.60 6.95
N LEU A 110 5.36 2.42 6.44
CA LEU A 110 5.03 2.73 5.04
C LEU A 110 5.11 4.23 4.74
N PHE A 111 4.64 5.08 5.67
CA PHE A 111 4.77 6.54 5.54
C PHE A 111 6.24 6.96 5.43
N TRP A 112 7.12 6.32 6.21
CA TRP A 112 8.56 6.59 6.18
C TRP A 112 9.22 6.09 4.88
N ARG A 113 8.75 4.99 4.28
CA ARG A 113 9.20 4.57 2.94
C ARG A 113 8.85 5.60 1.86
N ARG A 114 7.67 6.21 1.94
CA ARG A 114 7.26 7.27 0.98
C ARG A 114 8.00 8.58 1.21
N ALA A 115 8.23 8.96 2.47
CA ALA A 115 9.03 10.13 2.84
C ALA A 115 10.52 9.96 2.50
N GLY A 116 11.01 8.72 2.44
CA GLY A 116 12.39 8.38 2.05
C GLY A 116 12.76 8.85 0.64
N HIS A 117 11.80 9.10 -0.26
CA HIS A 117 12.08 9.70 -1.57
C HIS A 117 12.14 11.24 -1.58
N ALA A 118 11.67 11.90 -0.52
CA ALA A 118 11.83 13.34 -0.29
C ALA A 118 12.88 13.65 0.80
N GLY A 119 13.50 12.61 1.39
CA GLY A 119 14.35 12.67 2.58
C GLY A 119 15.76 13.19 2.34
N ASP A 120 16.24 13.29 1.10
CA ASP A 120 17.59 13.77 0.80
C ASP A 120 17.83 15.24 1.18
N ARG A 121 16.77 16.02 1.45
CA ARG A 121 16.91 17.41 1.92
C ARG A 121 16.97 17.59 3.44
N VAL A 122 16.59 16.59 4.25
CA VAL A 122 16.46 16.80 5.70
C VAL A 122 17.75 16.49 6.47
N ASN A 123 18.64 15.66 5.92
CA ASN A 123 19.92 15.31 6.55
C ASN A 123 20.92 16.48 6.66
N ALA A 124 20.72 17.58 5.92
CA ALA A 124 21.57 18.75 6.01
C ALA A 124 21.30 19.61 7.27
N ILE A 125 20.06 19.61 7.77
CA ILE A 125 19.67 20.51 8.86
C ILE A 125 20.04 19.92 10.23
N THR A 126 19.97 18.59 10.40
CA THR A 126 20.25 17.90 11.67
C THR A 126 21.71 18.02 12.13
N ARG A 127 22.68 18.06 11.22
CA ARG A 127 24.10 18.22 11.61
C ARG A 127 24.45 19.61 12.14
N SER A 128 23.70 20.65 11.77
CA SER A 128 23.99 22.03 12.22
C SER A 128 23.52 22.29 13.66
N VAL A 129 22.39 21.69 14.07
CA VAL A 129 21.81 21.88 15.41
C VAL A 129 22.58 21.07 16.46
N VAL A 130 22.97 19.83 16.14
CA VAL A 130 23.75 18.98 17.07
C VAL A 130 25.12 19.58 17.36
N LYS A 131 25.79 20.19 16.36
CA LYS A 131 27.10 20.83 16.57
C LYS A 131 27.01 22.13 17.39
N LYS A 132 25.87 22.83 17.37
CA LYS A 132 25.66 24.04 18.17
C LYS A 132 25.34 23.72 19.64
N LEU A 133 24.69 22.58 19.91
CA LEU A 133 24.45 22.09 21.27
C LEU A 133 25.70 21.49 21.93
N TRP A 134 26.60 20.86 21.18
CA TRP A 134 27.84 20.28 21.75
C TRP A 134 28.95 21.29 22.07
N ARG A 135 28.87 22.54 21.59
CA ARG A 135 29.88 23.58 21.87
C ARG A 135 29.59 24.46 23.09
N GLY A 136 28.53 24.18 23.84
CA GLY A 136 28.13 24.96 25.03
C GLY A 136 28.50 24.34 26.39
N GLY A 137 29.20 23.20 26.43
CA GLY A 137 29.34 22.39 27.65
C GLY A 137 30.75 22.24 28.25
N SER A 138 31.79 22.91 27.73
CA SER A 138 33.15 22.79 28.28
C SER A 138 33.67 24.14 28.79
N GLY A 139 33.62 24.33 30.10
CA GLY A 139 34.19 25.50 30.79
C GLY A 139 34.01 25.43 32.30
N GLY A 140 34.54 24.36 32.93
CA GLY A 140 34.67 24.26 34.38
C GLY A 140 35.91 24.99 34.90
N ALA A 141 35.71 25.74 35.97
CA ALA A 141 36.59 26.09 37.09
C ALA A 141 38.13 26.10 36.91
N SER A 142 38.74 27.25 37.25
CA SER A 142 40.03 27.35 37.94
C SER A 142 40.21 28.76 38.53
N GLY A 143 40.56 28.84 39.83
CA GLY A 143 41.01 30.08 40.49
C GLY A 143 40.12 30.54 41.62
#